data_AF-A0A5M5XPD1-F1
#
_entry.id   AF-A0A5M5XPD1-F1
#
_cell.length_a   1.000
_cell.length_b   1.000
_cell.length_c   1.000
_cell.angle_alpha   90.00
_cell.angle_beta   90.00
_cell.angle_gamma   90.00
#
_symmetry.space_group_name_H-M   'P 1'
#
loop_
_entity.id
_entity.type
_entity.pdbx_description
1 polymer ?
#
loop_
_entity_poly.entity_id
_entity_poly.type
_entity_poly.pdbx_seq_one_letter_code
_entity_poly.pdbx_strand_id
1 'polypeptide(L)'
;MKKIYKYAIEITDDQDIVMPVGAKILTVQNQNGVPCIWAMVDPNSEKENVHIRVHGTGHNVPDSDRLEYIGTFQMCGGSLVFHVFKVL
;
A
#
# COMPACT_ATOMS: atom_id res chain seq x y z
N MET A 1 -17.33 2.66 15.31
CA MET A 1 -16.01 2.46 15.98
C MET A 1 -15.01 2.06 14.92
N LYS A 2 -13.83 2.69 14.89
CA LYS A 2 -12.82 2.37 13.86
C LYS A 2 -12.21 0.98 14.10
N LYS A 3 -11.82 0.31 13.02
CA LYS A 3 -11.16 -1.01 13.02
C LYS A 3 -9.87 -0.96 12.22
N ILE A 4 -8.96 -1.90 12.47
CA ILE A 4 -7.78 -2.11 11.62
C ILE A 4 -8.11 -3.22 10.62
N TYR A 5 -8.13 -2.89 9.34
CA TYR A 5 -8.30 -3.86 8.25
C TYR A 5 -6.97 -4.10 7.55
N LYS A 6 -6.83 -5.28 6.95
CA LYS A 6 -5.66 -5.74 6.20
C LYS A 6 -6.05 -5.89 4.73
N TYR A 7 -5.18 -5.42 3.85
CA TYR A 7 -5.35 -5.44 2.41
C TYR A 7 -4.10 -6.05 1.80
N ALA A 8 -4.21 -7.24 1.20
CA ALA A 8 -3.12 -7.81 0.43
C ALA A 8 -2.94 -7.00 -0.85
N ILE A 9 -1.69 -6.81 -1.26
CA ILE A 9 -1.31 -6.13 -2.51
C ILE A 9 -0.39 -7.04 -3.32
N GLU A 10 -0.35 -6.84 -4.62
CA GLU A 10 0.57 -7.50 -5.52
C GLU A 10 1.84 -6.64 -5.73
N ILE A 11 2.93 -7.26 -6.18
CA ILE A 11 4.12 -6.53 -6.63
C ILE A 11 3.93 -6.17 -8.10
N THR A 12 3.21 -5.08 -8.35
CA THR A 12 2.91 -4.54 -9.67
C THR A 12 3.01 -3.02 -9.63
N ASP A 13 3.32 -2.40 -10.76
CA ASP A 13 3.54 -0.95 -10.84
C ASP A 13 2.27 -0.16 -10.46
N ASP A 14 1.09 -0.67 -10.82
CA ASP A 14 -0.19 -0.01 -10.62
C ASP A 14 -1.26 -1.02 -10.19
N GLN A 15 -2.00 -0.71 -9.13
CA GLN A 15 -3.15 -1.50 -8.66
C GLN A 15 -4.13 -0.66 -7.84
N ASP A 16 -5.37 -1.12 -7.75
CA ASP A 16 -6.38 -0.53 -6.88
C ASP A 16 -6.69 -1.44 -5.69
N ILE A 17 -6.78 -0.84 -4.50
CA ILE A 17 -7.35 -1.49 -3.33
C ILE A 17 -8.65 -0.81 -2.92
N VAL A 18 -9.67 -1.60 -2.62
CA VAL A 18 -10.98 -1.10 -2.20
C VAL A 18 -10.97 -0.88 -0.68
N MET A 19 -11.06 0.36 -0.24
CA MET A 19 -11.01 0.74 1.18
C MET A 19 -12.21 1.60 1.56
N PRO A 20 -12.65 1.62 2.83
CA PRO A 20 -13.62 2.60 3.28
C PRO A 20 -13.08 4.03 3.16
N VAL A 21 -13.93 4.96 2.74
CA VAL A 21 -13.61 6.38 2.58
C VAL A 21 -13.00 6.95 3.85
N GLY A 22 -11.90 7.68 3.70
CA GLY A 22 -11.17 8.27 4.84
C GLY A 22 -10.39 7.26 5.67
N ALA A 23 -10.09 6.08 5.11
CA ALA A 23 -9.16 5.13 5.68
C ALA A 23 -7.79 5.79 5.91
N LYS A 24 -7.25 5.64 7.13
CA LYS A 24 -5.88 6.05 7.44
C LYS A 24 -4.95 4.86 7.26
N ILE A 25 -4.17 4.87 6.17
CA ILE A 25 -3.10 3.89 5.97
C ILE A 25 -2.07 4.05 7.09
N LEU A 26 -1.67 2.94 7.70
CA LEU A 26 -0.74 2.92 8.83
C LEU A 26 0.65 2.48 8.41
N THR A 27 0.72 1.41 7.62
CA THR A 27 1.98 0.82 7.17
C THR A 27 1.73 -0.20 6.06
N VAL A 28 2.81 -0.54 5.35
CA VAL A 28 2.91 -1.74 4.52
C VAL A 28 3.99 -2.64 5.11
N GLN A 29 3.74 -3.95 5.19
CA GLN A 29 4.72 -4.95 5.61
C GLN A 29 4.52 -6.25 4.83
N ASN A 30 5.57 -7.06 4.74
CA ASN A 30 5.47 -8.43 4.27
C ASN A 30 4.97 -9.34 5.41
N GLN A 31 3.89 -10.08 5.19
CA GLN A 31 3.41 -11.12 6.10
C GLN A 31 3.39 -12.47 5.36
N ASN A 32 4.26 -13.38 5.77
CA ASN A 32 4.37 -14.74 5.21
C ASN A 32 4.53 -14.78 3.68
N GLY A 33 5.30 -13.85 3.12
CA GLY A 33 5.55 -13.76 1.68
C GLY A 33 4.50 -12.96 0.90
N VAL A 34 3.52 -12.37 1.58
CA VAL A 34 2.49 -11.53 0.96
C VAL A 34 2.61 -10.09 1.47
N PRO A 35 2.89 -9.10 0.61
CA PRO A 35 2.85 -7.71 1.04
C PRO A 35 1.41 -7.30 1.36
N CYS A 36 1.25 -6.64 2.50
CA CYS A 36 -0.03 -6.24 3.03
C CYS A 36 0.03 -4.79 3.51
N ILE A 37 -1.03 -4.04 3.23
CA ILE A 37 -1.30 -2.73 3.83
C ILE A 37 -2.25 -2.92 5.01
N TRP A 38 -1.97 -2.22 6.11
CA TRP A 38 -2.91 -2.08 7.23
C TRP A 38 -3.41 -0.65 7.32
N ALA A 39 -4.71 -0.51 7.54
CA ALA A 39 -5.33 0.80 7.67
C ALA A 39 -6.38 0.82 8.78
N MET A 40 -6.47 1.97 9.44
CA MET A 40 -7.54 2.28 10.37
C MET A 40 -8.73 2.85 9.61
N VAL A 41 -9.87 2.16 9.67
CA VAL A 41 -11.05 2.43 8.83
C VAL A 41 -12.30 2.57 9.68
N ASP A 42 -13.31 3.28 9.17
CA ASP A 42 -14.70 3.12 9.63
C ASP A 42 -15.39 2.09 8.71
N PRO A 43 -15.74 0.89 9.22
CA PRO A 43 -16.34 -0.17 8.40
C PRO A 43 -17.71 0.18 7.79
N ASN A 44 -18.38 1.21 8.31
CA ASN A 44 -19.70 1.62 7.87
C ASN A 44 -19.65 2.72 6.79
N SER A 45 -18.47 3.27 6.50
CA SER A 45 -18.30 4.23 5.41
C SER A 45 -18.44 3.55 4.05
N GLU A 46 -18.82 4.34 3.04
CA GLU A 46 -18.75 3.93 1.64
C GLU A 46 -17.33 3.52 1.25
N LYS A 47 -17.22 2.73 0.18
CA LYS A 47 -15.93 2.22 -0.30
C LYS A 47 -15.44 3.06 -1.48
N GLU A 48 -14.14 3.26 -1.54
CA GLU A 48 -13.43 3.92 -2.64
C GLU A 48 -12.28 3.05 -3.14
N ASN A 49 -11.86 3.28 -4.38
CA ASN A 49 -10.62 2.72 -4.91
C ASN A 49 -9.47 3.65 -4.49
N VAL A 50 -8.49 3.08 -3.82
CA VAL A 50 -7.23 3.75 -3.51
C VAL A 50 -6.16 3.17 -4.44
N HIS A 51 -5.59 4.03 -5.27
CA HIS A 51 -4.57 3.62 -6.22
C HIS A 51 -3.20 3.52 -5.55
N ILE A 52 -2.57 2.35 -5.69
CA ILE A 52 -1.31 1.98 -5.03
C ILE A 52 -0.28 1.66 -6.11
N ARG A 53 0.94 2.17 -5.92
CA ARG A 53 2.10 1.89 -6.77
C ARG A 53 3.23 1.27 -5.96
N VAL A 54 3.90 0.29 -6.56
CA VAL A 54 5.02 -0.43 -5.93
C VAL A 54 6.25 -0.31 -6.83
N HIS A 55 7.36 0.17 -6.28
CA HIS A 55 8.61 0.32 -7.01
C HIS A 55 9.75 -0.41 -6.31
N GLY A 56 10.57 -1.12 -7.09
CA GLY A 56 11.82 -1.72 -6.59
C GLY A 56 12.89 -0.66 -6.34
N THR A 57 13.85 -0.95 -5.45
CA THR A 57 15.00 -0.06 -5.24
C THR A 57 15.80 0.10 -6.54
N GLY A 58 16.05 1.35 -6.93
CA GLY A 58 16.77 1.71 -8.17
C GLY A 58 15.89 1.82 -9.42
N HIS A 59 14.59 1.60 -9.32
CA HIS A 59 13.66 1.77 -10.43
C HIS A 59 13.25 3.25 -10.60
N ASN A 60 12.88 3.63 -11.82
CA ASN A 60 12.30 4.95 -12.09
C ASN A 60 10.93 5.07 -11.42
N VAL A 61 10.63 6.28 -10.92
CA VAL A 61 9.34 6.61 -10.30
C VAL A 61 8.69 7.73 -11.11
N PRO A 62 7.92 7.41 -12.16
CA PRO A 62 7.23 8.43 -12.95
C PRO A 62 6.14 9.11 -12.12
N ASP A 63 5.89 10.39 -12.38
CA ASP A 63 4.89 11.22 -11.67
C ASP A 63 5.09 11.25 -10.14
N SER A 64 6.37 11.22 -9.70
CA SER A 64 6.75 11.12 -8.28
C SER A 64 6.19 12.24 -7.39
N ASP A 65 5.88 13.38 -7.98
CA ASP A 65 5.23 14.55 -7.38
C ASP A 65 3.77 14.32 -7.01
N ARG A 66 3.14 13.27 -7.55
CA ARG A 66 1.76 12.85 -7.24
C ARG A 66 1.68 11.65 -6.31
N LEU A 67 2.76 11.32 -5.63
CA LEU A 67 2.85 10.13 -4.79
C LEU A 67 2.96 10.47 -3.30
N GLU A 68 2.11 9.83 -2.50
CA GLU A 68 2.17 9.81 -1.04
C GLU A 68 2.87 8.53 -0.59
N TYR A 69 4.03 8.65 0.06
CA TYR A 69 4.79 7.48 0.54
C TYR A 69 4.07 6.77 1.69
N ILE A 70 3.90 5.46 1.55
CA ILE A 70 3.28 4.60 2.57
C ILE A 70 4.35 3.90 3.42
N GLY A 71 5.37 3.33 2.78
CA GLY A 71 6.36 2.53 3.47
C GLY A 71 7.23 1.67 2.55
N THR A 72 8.17 0.98 3.17
CA THR A 72 9.09 0.06 2.51
C THR A 72 8.91 -1.33 3.13
N PHE A 73 8.86 -2.36 2.31
CA PHE A 73 8.89 -3.74 2.77
C PHE A 73 9.98 -4.53 2.06
N GLN A 74 10.45 -5.59 2.72
CA GLN A 74 11.50 -6.45 2.20
C GLN A 74 10.97 -7.88 2.05
N MET A 75 11.47 -8.57 1.02
CA MET A 75 11.15 -9.96 0.73
C MET A 75 12.43 -10.77 0.52
N CYS A 76 12.31 -12.10 0.52
CA CYS A 76 13.43 -13.03 0.27
C CYS A 76 14.65 -12.74 1.18
N GLY A 77 14.40 -12.53 2.48
CA GLY A 77 15.45 -12.25 3.46
C GLY A 77 16.16 -10.91 3.26
N GLY A 78 15.53 -9.92 2.62
CA GLY A 78 16.12 -8.61 2.33
C GLY A 78 16.73 -8.49 0.93
N SER A 79 16.73 -9.58 0.14
CA SER A 79 17.27 -9.56 -1.22
C SER A 79 16.43 -8.72 -2.18
N LEU A 80 15.13 -8.56 -1.89
CA LEU A 80 14.22 -7.72 -2.65
C LEU A 80 13.65 -6.65 -1.73
N VAL A 81 13.73 -5.39 -2.15
CA VAL A 81 13.26 -4.22 -1.40
C VAL A 81 12.31 -3.42 -2.29
N PHE A 82 11.13 -3.14 -1.75
CA PHE A 82 10.05 -2.46 -2.46
C PHE A 82 9.52 -1.28 -1.66
N HIS A 83 9.16 -0.23 -2.38
CA HIS A 83 8.65 1.03 -1.85
C HIS A 83 7.22 1.23 -2.36
N VAL A 84 6.29 1.50 -1.44
CA VAL A 84 4.87 1.59 -1.75
C VAL A 84 4.38 3.01 -1.58
N PHE A 85 3.59 3.46 -2.55
CA PHE A 85 3.02 4.78 -2.62
C PHE A 85 1.52 4.71 -2.88
N LYS A 86 0.78 5.68 -2.36
CA LYS A 86 -0.57 5.99 -2.79
C LYS A 86 -0.51 7.15 -3.80
N VAL A 87 -1.35 7.11 -4.83
CA VAL A 87 -1.49 8.24 -5.76
C VAL A 87 -2.45 9.29 -5.21
N LEU A 88 -2.09 10.57 -5.39
CA LEU A 88 -2.85 11.76 -5.00
C LEU A 88 -3.88 12.19 -6.06
#